data_AF-A0A1G3PSZ0-F1
#
_entry.id   AF-A0A1G3PSZ0-F1
#
_cell.length_a   1.000
_cell.length_b   1.000
_cell.length_c   1.000
_cell.angle_alpha   90.00
_cell.angle_beta   90.00
_cell.angle_gamma   90.00
#
_symmetry.space_group_name_H-M   'P 1'
#
loop_
_entity.id
_entity.type
_entity.pdbx_description
1 polymer ?
#
loop_
_entity_poly.entity_id
_entity_poly.type
_entity_poly.pdbx_seq_one_letter_code
_entity_poly.pdbx_strand_id
1 'polypeptide(L)' 'MKKIKVYLDTSVINFIFADDAPDFKKATIDFFENYFSLYEVYISDIVLLEIKKLMILRREKSCLKW' A
#
# COMPACT_ATOMS: atom_id res chain seq x y z
N MET A 1 -14.20 -22.17 6.09
CA MET A 1 -14.64 -20.90 6.71
C MET A 1 -14.48 -19.79 5.69
N LYS A 2 -15.42 -18.83 5.62
CA LYS A 2 -15.27 -17.67 4.73
C LYS A 2 -14.24 -16.70 5.33
N LYS A 3 -13.31 -16.19 4.52
CA LYS A 3 -12.40 -15.12 4.94
C LYS A 3 -13.21 -13.84 5.17
N ILE A 4 -12.79 -13.05 6.14
CA ILE A 4 -13.40 -11.75 6.41
C ILE A 4 -13.00 -10.80 5.28
N LYS A 5 -13.99 -10.10 4.72
CA LYS A 5 -13.77 -9.11 3.66
C LYS A 5 -13.43 -7.78 4.30
N VAL A 6 -12.31 -7.20 3.91
CA VAL A 6 -11.84 -5.91 4.45
C VAL A 6 -11.55 -4.97 3.28
N TYR A 7 -12.10 -3.77 3.34
CA TYR A 7 -11.79 -2.70 2.40
C TYR A 7 -10.70 -1.82 3.01
N LEU A 8 -9.61 -1.62 2.28
CA LEU A 8 -8.55 -0.69 2.65
C LEU A 8 -8.79 0.66 1.99
N ASP A 9 -8.85 1.68 2.83
CA ASP A 9 -8.92 3.07 2.39
C ASP A 9 -7.56 3.56 1.86
N THR A 10 -7.57 4.62 1.04
CA THR A 10 -6.36 5.22 0.43
C THR A 10 -5.37 5.67 1.49
N SER A 11 -5.88 6.17 2.63
CA SER A 11 -5.09 6.59 3.79
C SER A 11 -4.18 5.48 4.34
N VAL A 12 -4.66 4.23 4.37
CA VAL A 12 -3.89 3.08 4.90
C VAL A 12 -2.63 2.83 4.08
N ILE A 13 -2.75 2.91 2.74
CA ILE A 13 -1.60 2.65 1.85
C ILE A 13 -0.61 3.80 1.89
N ASN A 14 -1.08 5.04 2.10
CA ASN A 14 -0.21 6.20 2.25
C ASN A 14 0.71 6.08 3.47
N PHE A 15 0.27 5.42 4.55
CA PHE A 15 1.11 5.22 5.73
C PHE A 15 2.35 4.36 5.46
N ILE A 16 2.39 3.54 4.42
CA ILE A 16 3.60 2.78 4.04
C ILE A 16 4.79 3.72 3.79
N PHE A 17 4.52 4.94 3.30
CA PHE A 17 5.54 5.93 2.93
C PHE A 17 5.55 7.15 3.85
N ALA A 18 4.70 7.20 4.87
CA ALA A 18 4.58 8.34 5.77
C ALA A 18 5.71 8.35 6.82
N ASP A 19 6.68 9.26 6.68
CA ASP A 19 7.77 9.42 7.65
C ASP A 19 7.36 10.26 8.88
N ASP A 20 6.28 11.03 8.75
CA ASP A 20 5.66 11.86 9.79
C ASP A 20 4.74 11.06 10.72
N ALA A 21 4.43 9.80 10.38
CA ALA A 21 3.51 8.94 11.11
C ALA A 21 4.10 7.52 11.35
N PRO A 22 5.20 7.39 12.10
CA PRO A 22 5.96 6.13 12.22
C PRO A 22 5.16 4.97 12.83
N ASP A 23 4.27 5.24 13.78
CA ASP A 23 3.45 4.19 14.41
C ASP A 23 2.43 3.60 13.43
N PHE A 24 1.76 4.46 12.66
CA PHE A 24 0.82 4.02 11.62
C PHE A 24 1.54 3.30 10.48
N LYS A 25 2.73 3.77 10.10
CA LYS A 25 3.60 3.08 9.14
C LYS A 25 3.96 1.68 9.62
N LYS A 26 4.38 1.53 10.89
CA LYS A 26 4.71 0.23 11.48
C LYS A 26 3.50 -0.71 11.53
N ALA A 27 2.34 -0.23 11.97
CA ALA A 27 1.12 -1.02 12.01
C ALA A 27 0.66 -1.45 10.60
N THR A 28 0.81 -0.57 9.62
CA THR A 28 0.49 -0.86 8.21
C THR A 28 1.41 -1.95 7.66
N ILE A 29 2.72 -1.85 7.89
CA ILE A 29 3.69 -2.88 7.48
C ILE A 29 3.36 -4.22 8.14
N ASP A 30 3.11 -4.23 9.45
CA ASP A 30 2.75 -5.43 10.20
C ASP A 30 1.47 -6.09 9.67
N PHE A 31 0.46 -5.29 9.34
CA PHE A 31 -0.77 -5.78 8.69
C PHE A 31 -0.47 -6.52 7.38
N PHE A 32 0.35 -5.93 6.50
CA PHE A 32 0.68 -6.54 5.21
C PHE A 32 1.55 -7.79 5.33
N GLU A 33 2.49 -7.81 6.28
CA GLU A 33 3.41 -8.93 6.47
C GLU A 33 2.75 -10.12 7.20
N ASN A 34 1.98 -9.85 8.26
CA ASN A 34 1.52 -10.90 9.18
C ASN A 34 0.04 -11.23 9.06
N TYR A 35 -0.80 -10.30 8.60
CA TYR A 35 -2.26 -10.45 8.68
C TYR A 35 -2.97 -10.49 7.32
N PHE A 36 -2.34 -9.99 6.25
CA PHE A 36 -2.95 -9.87 4.92
C PHE A 36 -3.57 -11.18 4.42
N SER A 37 -2.89 -12.30 4.63
CA SER A 37 -3.32 -13.63 4.18
C SER A 37 -4.63 -14.12 4.84
N LEU A 38 -4.99 -13.56 5.99
CA LEU A 38 -6.19 -13.91 6.76
C LEU A 38 -7.46 -13.27 6.20
N TYR A 39 -7.32 -12.22 5.40
CA TYR A 39 -8.43 -11.42 4.89
C TYR A 39 -8.60 -11.58 3.37
N GLU A 40 -9.80 -11.27 2.90
CA GLU A 40 -10.05 -10.99 1.49
C GLU A 40 -10.07 -9.46 1.33
N VAL A 41 -8.97 -8.90 0.83
CA VAL A 41 -8.70 -7.47 0.86
C VAL A 41 -9.12 -6.81 -0.45
N TYR A 42 -9.85 -5.71 -0.34
CA TYR A 42 -10.32 -4.90 -1.46
C TYR A 42 -9.77 -3.47 -1.35
N ILE A 43 -9.46 -2.86 -2.49
CA ILE A 43 -9.02 -1.47 -2.62
C ILE A 43 -9.88 -0.77 -3.67
N SER A 44 -9.95 0.55 -3.62
CA SER A 44 -10.57 1.34 -4.70
C SER A 44 -9.67 1.40 -5.94
N ASP A 45 -10.28 1.57 -7.11
CA ASP A 45 -9.57 1.82 -8.37
C ASP A 45 -8.65 3.05 -8.28
N ILE A 46 -8.98 4.05 -7.45
CA ILE A 46 -8.14 5.24 -7.25
C ILE A 46 -6.76 4.86 -6.70
N VAL A 47 -6.72 3.93 -5.74
CA VAL A 47 -5.49 3.40 -5.13
C VAL A 47 -4.65 2.71 -6.19
N LEU A 48 -5.28 1.90 -7.04
CA LEU A 48 -4.60 1.21 -8.12
C LEU A 48 -3.98 2.20 -9.11
N LEU A 49 -4.66 3.30 -9.42
CA LEU A 49 -4.15 4.37 -10.28
C LEU A 49 -2.94 5.08 -9.64
N GLU A 50 -2.98 5.36 -8.33
CA GLU A 50 -1.88 5.98 -7.60
C GLU A 50 -0.63 5.08 -7.58
N ILE A 51 -0.79 3.79 -7.27
CA ILE A 51 0.31 2.82 -7.29
C ILE A 51 0.93 2.74 -8.70
N LYS A 52 0.10 2.66 -9.75
CA LYS A 52 0.57 2.65 -11.13
C LYS A 52 1.36 3.91 -11.48
N LYS A 53 0.87 5.08 -11.08
CA LYS A 53 1.57 6.36 -11.31
C LYS A 53 2.94 6.38 -10.63
N LEU A 54 3.03 5.91 -9.38
CA LEU A 54 4.29 5.83 -8.63
C LEU A 54 5.28 4.83 -9.26
N MET A 55 4.80 3.68 -9.75
CA MET A 55 5.66 2.70 -10.43
C MET A 55 6.23 3.23 -11.75
N ILE A 56 5.45 3.97 -12.53
CA ILE A 56 5.91 4.59 -13.79
C ILE A 56 7.03 5.61 -13.49
N LEU A 57 6.81 6.50 -12.52
CA LEU A 57 7.80 7.51 -12.13
C LEU A 57 9.10 6.88 -11.60
N ARG A 58 9.03 5.77 -10.86
CA ARG A 58 10.23 5.05 -10.38
C ARG A 58 11.02 4.41 -11.53
N ARG A 59 10.34 3.97 -12.60
CA ARG A 59 10.97 3.35 -13.77
C ARG A 59 11.76 4.38 -14.59
N GLU A 60 11.25 5.60 -14.73
CA GLU A 60 11.96 6.70 -15.39
C GLU A 60 13.20 7.14 -14.60
N LYS A 61 13.12 7.25 -13.27
CA LYS A 61 14.29 7.57 -12.44
C LYS A 61 15.37 6.49 -12.44
N SER A 62 15.03 5.24 -12.76
CA SER A 62 16.03 4.17 -12.90
C SER A 62 16.73 4.18 -14.26
N CYS A 63 16.17 4.86 -15.28
CA CYS A 63 16.82 5.12 -16.57
C CYS A 63 17.64 6.42 -16.59
N LEU A 64 17.39 7.35 -15.67
CA LEU A 64 18.22 8.54 -15.46
C LEU A 64 19.29 8.26 -14.40
N LYS A 65 20.19 7.31 -14.68
CA LYS A 65 21.52 7.26 -14.08
C LYS A 65 22.48 7.85 -15.11
N TRP A 66 22.85 9.12 -14.93
CA TRP A 66 24.06 9.69 -15.50
C TRP A 66 25.22 9.40 -14.55
#